data_AF-A0A4W3ISC3-F1
#
_entry.id   AF-A0A4W3ISC3-F1
#
_cell.length_a   1.000
_cell.length_b   1.000
_cell.length_c   1.000
_cell.angle_alpha   90.00
_cell.angle_beta   90.00
_cell.angle_gamma   90.00
#
_symmetry.space_group_name_H-M   'P 1'
#
loop_
_entity.id
_entity.type
_entity.pdbx_description
1 polymer ?
#
loop_
_entity_poly.entity_id
_entity_poly.type
_entity_poly.pdbx_seq_one_letter_code
_entity_poly.pdbx_strand_id
1 'polypeptide(L)'
;MLLSICASIVLLFTVMGRLAANPGMKIKITDKGLQYARKIGVNLLEQKIKEFQLPDETGKIDLMGWLDYKVSRLQLIDVGLPNSSAEFIPNIGIRFSTDVSVSLVGELEVSLGLL
;
A
#
# COMPACT_ATOMS: atom_id res chain seq x y z
N MET A 1 -30.95 27.82 -34.60
CA MET A 1 -29.48 27.90 -34.74
C MET A 1 -28.76 27.28 -33.53
N LEU A 2 -29.06 27.71 -32.30
CA LEU A 2 -28.43 27.20 -31.07
C LEU A 2 -28.60 25.69 -30.84
N LEU A 3 -29.80 25.14 -31.08
CA LEU A 3 -30.09 23.71 -30.88
C LEU A 3 -29.27 22.81 -31.81
N SER A 4 -29.03 23.26 -33.05
CA SER A 4 -28.21 22.53 -34.03
C SER A 4 -26.74 22.52 -33.63
N ILE A 5 -26.24 23.63 -33.08
CA ILE A 5 -24.86 23.74 -32.58
C ILE A 5 -24.65 22.80 -31.38
N CYS A 6 -25.59 22.78 -30.43
CA CYS A 6 -25.53 21.85 -29.29
C CYS A 6 -25.55 20.39 -29.73
N ALA A 7 -26.42 20.02 -30.69
CA ALA A 7 -26.46 18.66 -31.23
C ALA A 7 -25.14 18.27 -31.93
N SER A 8 -24.55 19.21 -32.67
CA SER A 8 -23.26 19.02 -33.35
C SER A 8 -22.12 18.81 -32.36
N ILE A 9 -22.09 19.60 -31.28
CA ILE A 9 -21.07 19.51 -30.23
C ILE A 9 -21.20 18.17 -29.48
N VAL A 10 -22.41 17.76 -29.11
CA VAL A 10 -22.66 16.45 -28.46
C VAL A 10 -22.25 15.30 -29.37
N LEU A 11 -22.53 15.38 -30.67
CA LEU A 11 -22.09 14.38 -31.64
C LEU A 11 -20.55 14.32 -31.74
N LEU A 12 -19.87 15.47 -31.73
CA LEU A 12 -18.42 15.52 -31.79
C LEU A 12 -17.77 14.91 -30.54
N PHE A 13 -18.25 15.25 -29.34
CA PHE A 13 -17.76 14.68 -28.08
C PHE A 13 -17.99 13.16 -27.99
N THR A 14 -19.13 12.67 -28.48
CA THR A 14 -19.43 11.23 -28.48
C THR A 14 -18.59 10.43 -29.46
N VAL A 15 -18.21 11.01 -30.60
CA VAL A 15 -17.28 10.39 -31.57
C VAL A 15 -15.85 10.43 -31.03
N MET A 16 -15.43 11.55 -30.44
CA MET A 16 -14.07 11.72 -29.92
C MET A 16 -13.78 10.78 -28.74
N GLY A 17 -14.78 10.52 -27.90
CA GLY A 17 -14.71 9.52 -26.82
C GLY A 17 -14.72 8.05 -27.29
N ARG A 18 -14.94 7.79 -28.59
CA ARG A 18 -15.01 6.45 -29.18
C ARG A 18 -13.83 6.11 -30.09
N LEU A 19 -12.80 6.96 -30.18
CA LEU A 19 -11.55 6.55 -30.82
C LEU A 19 -10.90 5.46 -29.97
N ALA A 20 -11.18 4.21 -30.30
CA ALA A 20 -10.40 3.09 -29.83
C ALA A 20 -8.94 3.35 -30.22
N ALA A 21 -8.11 3.64 -29.23
CA ALA A 21 -6.67 3.69 -29.44
C ALA A 21 -6.26 2.33 -30.00
N ASN A 22 -5.78 2.31 -31.24
CA ASN A 22 -5.21 1.14 -31.89
C ASN A 22 -3.69 1.21 -31.70
N PRO A 23 -3.16 0.78 -30.54
CA PRO A 23 -1.72 0.83 -30.31
C PRO A 23 -1.02 -0.13 -31.27
N GLY A 24 0.20 0.22 -31.68
CA GLY A 24 1.03 -0.64 -32.53
C GLY A 24 1.43 -1.97 -31.85
N MET A 25 1.31 -2.06 -30.52
CA MET A 25 1.57 -3.28 -29.75
C MET A 25 0.60 -3.38 -28.57
N LYS A 26 0.12 -4.59 -28.28
CA LYS A 26 -0.71 -4.90 -27.10
C LYS A 26 -0.06 -6.02 -26.30
N ILE A 27 0.19 -5.77 -25.03
CA ILE A 27 0.68 -6.79 -24.09
C ILE A 27 -0.45 -7.13 -23.13
N LYS A 28 -0.71 -8.43 -22.94
CA LYS A 28 -1.72 -8.92 -22.01
C LYS A 28 -1.05 -9.76 -20.94
N ILE A 29 -1.10 -9.28 -19.71
CA ILE A 29 -0.73 -10.09 -18.54
C ILE A 29 -1.92 -10.99 -18.22
N THR A 30 -1.67 -12.30 -18.17
CA THR A 30 -2.68 -13.29 -17.80
C THR A 30 -2.68 -13.47 -16.28
N ASP A 31 -3.68 -14.16 -15.74
CA ASP A 31 -3.70 -14.53 -14.33
C ASP A 31 -2.41 -15.28 -13.92
N LYS A 32 -1.90 -16.19 -14.77
CA LYS A 32 -0.60 -16.85 -14.53
C LYS A 32 0.56 -15.87 -14.40
N GLY A 33 0.60 -14.85 -15.25
CA GLY A 33 1.60 -13.78 -15.18
C GLY A 33 1.45 -12.94 -13.90
N LEU A 34 0.21 -12.67 -13.47
CA LEU A 34 -0.07 -11.98 -12.21
C LEU A 34 0.37 -12.81 -11.00
N GLN A 35 0.08 -14.12 -10.98
CA GLN A 35 0.52 -15.01 -9.90
C GLN A 35 2.05 -15.14 -9.85
N TYR A 36 2.73 -15.08 -11.00
CA TYR A 36 4.19 -15.02 -11.04
C TYR A 36 4.71 -13.70 -10.45
N ALA A 37 4.14 -12.57 -10.87
CA ALA A 37 4.46 -11.25 -10.33
C ALA A 37 4.21 -11.18 -8.82
N ARG A 38 3.13 -11.81 -8.32
CA ARG A 38 2.83 -11.93 -6.89
C ARG A 38 3.98 -12.61 -6.13
N LYS A 39 4.46 -13.76 -6.62
CA LYS A 39 5.55 -14.50 -5.97
C LYS A 39 6.83 -13.66 -5.85
N ILE A 40 7.18 -12.94 -6.91
CA ILE A 40 8.35 -12.05 -6.89
C ILE A 40 8.08 -10.84 -5.99
N GLY A 41 6.89 -10.25 -6.08
CA GLY A 41 6.49 -9.07 -5.34
C GLY A 41 6.51 -9.27 -3.83
N VAL A 42 6.12 -10.45 -3.35
CA VAL A 42 6.20 -10.81 -1.92
C VAL A 42 7.63 -10.69 -1.40
N ASN A 43 8.60 -11.31 -2.08
CA ASN A 43 9.99 -11.25 -1.65
C ASN A 43 10.53 -9.82 -1.66
N LEU A 44 10.18 -9.03 -2.69
CA LEU A 44 10.57 -7.63 -2.77
C LEU A 44 9.94 -6.78 -1.65
N LEU A 45 8.69 -7.06 -1.28
CA LEU A 45 8.02 -6.39 -0.17
C LEU A 45 8.67 -6.75 1.17
N GLU A 46 8.98 -8.02 1.43
CA GLU A 46 9.71 -8.44 2.64
C GLU A 46 11.03 -7.69 2.78
N GLN A 47 11.80 -7.58 1.68
CA GLN A 47 13.07 -6.82 1.66
C GLN A 47 12.86 -5.34 1.96
N LYS A 48 11.90 -4.69 1.30
CA LYS A 48 11.62 -3.27 1.53
C LYS A 48 11.13 -2.97 2.95
N ILE A 49 10.33 -3.85 3.54
CA ILE A 49 9.89 -3.70 4.93
C ILE A 49 11.09 -3.84 5.85
N LYS A 50 12.00 -4.79 5.60
CA LYS A 50 13.25 -4.96 6.36
C LYS A 50 14.18 -3.73 6.32
N GLU A 51 14.16 -2.97 5.24
CA GLU A 51 14.93 -1.73 5.10
C GLU A 51 14.33 -0.54 5.87
N PHE A 52 13.07 -0.64 6.30
CA PHE A 52 12.39 0.44 7.00
C PHE A 52 12.94 0.61 8.42
N GLN A 53 13.39 1.81 8.75
CA GLN A 53 13.82 2.16 10.11
C GLN A 53 12.62 2.65 10.92
N LEU A 54 12.36 1.98 12.05
CA LEU A 54 11.31 2.38 12.97
C LEU A 54 11.79 3.58 13.82
N PRO A 55 10.98 4.63 13.96
CA PRO A 55 11.31 5.75 14.82
C PRO A 55 11.26 5.35 16.30
N ASP A 56 12.07 6.02 17.12
CA ASP A 56 11.94 5.94 18.58
C ASP A 56 10.65 6.66 19.02
N GLU A 57 9.94 6.10 19.98
CA GLU A 57 8.67 6.61 20.49
C GLU A 57 8.79 7.00 21.96
N THR A 58 8.22 8.14 22.34
CA THR A 58 8.22 8.61 23.74
C THR A 58 6.85 9.10 24.14
N GLY A 59 6.50 8.99 25.41
CA GLY A 59 5.23 9.50 25.92
C GLY A 59 5.22 9.68 27.42
N LYS A 60 4.23 10.47 27.87
CA LYS A 60 3.97 10.78 29.28
C LYS A 60 2.53 10.41 29.60
N ILE A 61 2.34 9.75 30.74
CA ILE A 61 1.05 9.36 31.26
C ILE A 61 0.93 9.98 32.65
N ASP A 62 -0.08 10.84 32.82
CA ASP A 62 -0.38 11.45 34.10
C ASP A 62 -1.35 10.53 34.88
N LEU A 63 -0.95 10.16 36.10
CA LEU A 63 -1.72 9.34 37.04
C LEU A 63 -1.77 10.10 38.39
N MET A 64 -1.84 9.38 39.52
CA MET A 64 -1.60 9.95 40.86
C MET A 64 -0.08 10.16 41.06
N GLY A 65 0.52 10.98 40.18
CA GLY A 65 1.96 11.06 39.88
C GLY A 65 2.19 11.23 38.36
N TRP A 66 3.41 10.98 37.87
CA TRP A 66 3.71 10.94 36.43
C TRP A 66 4.51 9.69 36.05
N LEU A 67 4.28 9.21 34.83
CA LEU A 67 4.94 8.09 34.20
C LEU A 67 5.44 8.51 32.82
N ASP A 68 6.74 8.61 32.64
CA ASP A 68 7.37 8.81 31.33
C ASP A 68 7.86 7.47 30.81
N TYR A 69 7.62 7.20 29.53
CA TYR A 69 8.16 6.03 28.84
C TYR A 69 8.87 6.42 27.55
N LYS A 70 9.88 5.64 27.21
CA LYS A 70 10.63 5.73 25.97
C LYS A 70 10.85 4.33 25.41
N VAL A 71 10.38 4.12 24.19
CA VAL A 71 10.67 2.93 23.38
C VAL A 71 11.72 3.35 22.36
N SER A 72 12.90 2.74 22.43
CA SER A 72 14.02 3.11 21.56
C SER A 72 14.71 1.89 20.96
N ARG A 73 15.60 2.14 19.98
CA ARG A 73 16.40 1.08 19.34
C ARG A 73 15.52 -0.02 18.74
N LEU A 74 14.38 0.38 18.18
CA LEU A 74 13.48 -0.54 17.51
C LEU A 74 14.17 -1.13 16.28
N GLN A 75 14.35 -2.44 16.28
CA GLN A 75 14.95 -3.20 15.19
C GLN A 75 13.99 -4.28 14.72
N LEU A 76 13.84 -4.33 13.41
CA LEU A 76 13.04 -5.33 12.72
C LEU A 76 13.85 -6.62 12.57
N ILE A 77 13.47 -7.67 13.29
CA ILE A 77 14.17 -8.95 13.32
C ILE A 77 13.72 -9.85 12.19
N ASP A 78 12.40 -9.90 11.96
CA ASP A 78 11.85 -10.72 10.89
C ASP A 78 10.55 -10.15 10.32
N VAL A 79 10.33 -10.46 9.04
CA VAL A 79 9.12 -10.12 8.29
C VAL A 79 8.77 -11.33 7.45
N GLY A 80 7.50 -11.72 7.49
CA GLY A 80 6.94 -12.77 6.66
C GLY A 80 5.60 -12.36 6.06
N LEU A 81 5.38 -12.79 4.83
CA LEU A 81 4.15 -12.56 4.04
C LEU A 81 3.57 -13.92 3.57
N PRO A 82 3.10 -14.80 4.50
CA PRO A 82 2.89 -16.22 4.23
C PRO A 82 1.69 -16.52 3.32
N ASN A 83 0.57 -15.80 3.49
CA ASN A 83 -0.64 -16.00 2.70
C ASN A 83 -0.90 -14.73 1.88
N SER A 84 -0.51 -14.75 0.61
CA SER A 84 -0.75 -13.61 -0.31
C SER A 84 -1.59 -14.00 -1.51
N SER A 85 -2.45 -13.08 -1.94
CA SER A 85 -3.28 -13.17 -3.14
C SER A 85 -3.11 -11.93 -4.02
N ALA A 86 -3.30 -12.12 -5.32
CA ALA A 86 -3.31 -11.05 -6.30
C ALA A 86 -4.38 -11.38 -7.35
N GLU A 87 -5.25 -10.42 -7.64
CA GLU A 87 -6.34 -10.58 -8.58
C GLU A 87 -6.58 -9.32 -9.41
N PHE A 88 -7.06 -9.50 -10.63
CA PHE A 88 -7.53 -8.39 -11.46
C PHE A 88 -8.96 -8.04 -11.06
N ILE A 89 -9.18 -6.78 -10.73
CA ILE A 89 -10.50 -6.20 -10.52
C ILE A 89 -10.93 -5.48 -11.80
N PRO A 90 -11.98 -5.95 -12.51
CA PRO A 90 -12.40 -5.38 -13.78
C PRO A 90 -12.64 -3.87 -13.69
N ASN A 91 -12.11 -3.12 -14.66
CA ASN A 91 -12.21 -1.65 -14.76
C ASN A 91 -11.63 -0.87 -13.56
N ILE A 92 -10.92 -1.53 -12.63
CA ILE A 92 -10.31 -0.89 -11.45
C ILE A 92 -8.80 -1.07 -11.46
N GLY A 93 -8.30 -2.31 -11.54
CA GLY A 93 -6.86 -2.56 -11.49
C GLY A 93 -6.51 -3.92 -10.89
N ILE A 94 -5.46 -3.94 -10.07
CA ILE A 94 -4.99 -5.15 -9.37
C ILE A 94 -5.22 -4.97 -7.87
N ARG A 95 -5.86 -5.95 -7.24
CA ARG A 95 -5.90 -6.05 -5.78
C ARG A 95 -4.82 -7.02 -5.33
N PHE A 96 -3.97 -6.58 -4.43
CA PHE A 96 -3.03 -7.42 -3.69
C PHE A 96 -3.49 -7.47 -2.24
N SER A 97 -3.46 -8.64 -1.62
CA SER A 97 -3.86 -8.83 -0.22
C SER A 97 -2.97 -9.90 0.41
N THR A 98 -2.62 -9.71 1.67
CA THR A 98 -1.70 -10.61 2.36
C THR A 98 -1.82 -10.50 3.86
N ASP A 99 -1.58 -11.61 4.54
CA ASP A 99 -1.25 -11.60 5.96
C ASP A 99 0.20 -11.14 6.13
N VAL A 100 0.49 -10.43 7.23
CA VAL A 100 1.84 -9.94 7.54
C VAL A 100 2.21 -10.36 8.96
N SER A 101 3.36 -11.02 9.11
CA SER A 101 3.99 -11.29 10.40
C SER A 101 5.25 -10.44 10.55
N VAL A 102 5.36 -9.72 11.66
CA VAL A 102 6.51 -8.85 11.95
C VAL A 102 7.01 -9.15 13.36
N SER A 103 8.33 -9.34 13.50
CA SER A 103 9.00 -9.49 14.79
C SER A 103 9.93 -8.32 15.03
N LEU A 104 9.77 -7.66 16.18
CA LEU A 104 10.55 -6.49 16.58
C LEU A 104 11.28 -6.75 17.89
N VAL A 105 12.45 -6.16 18.03
CA VAL A 105 13.13 -5.98 19.32
C VAL A 105 13.33 -4.49 19.56
N GLY A 106 13.34 -4.09 20.82
CA GLY A 106 13.65 -2.73 21.21
C GLY A 106 13.90 -2.64 22.70
N GLU A 107 14.19 -1.44 23.15
CA GLU A 107 14.47 -1.15 24.56
C GLU A 107 13.42 -0.21 25.12
N LEU A 108 12.85 -0.60 26.26
CA LEU A 108 11.84 0.16 26.98
C LEU A 108 12.46 0.76 28.24
N GLU A 109 12.47 2.09 28.31
CA GLU A 109 12.87 2.86 29.48
C GLU A 109 11.61 3.47 30.13
N VAL A 110 11.47 3.30 31.45
CA VAL A 110 10.32 3.77 32.22
C VAL A 110 10.80 4.61 33.41
N SER A 111 10.27 5.82 33.55
CA SER A 111 10.54 6.73 34.66
C SER A 111 9.25 7.09 35.38
N LEU A 112 9.25 7.00 36.71
CA LEU A 112 8.09 7.22 37.57
C LEU A 112 8.38 8.28 38.63
N GLY A 113 7.42 9.16 38.89
CA GLY A 113 7.45 10.09 40.03
C GLY A 113 6.09 10.14 40.74
N LEU A 114 6.11 10.09 42.07
CA LEU A 114 4.92 10.26 42.91
C LEU A 114 4.77 11.72 43.33
N LEU A 115 3.52 12.18 43.46
CA LEU A 115 3.15 13.47 44.07
C LEU A 115 3.28 13.39 45.60
#